data_AF-A0AAW5TR32-F1
#
_entry.id   AF-A0AAW5TR32-F1
#
_cell.length_a   1.000
_cell.length_b   1.000
_cell.length_c   1.000
_cell.angle_alpha   90.00
_cell.angle_beta   90.00
_cell.angle_gamma   90.00
#
_symmetry.space_group_name_H-M   'P 1'
#
loop_
_entity.id
_entity.type
_entity.pdbx_description
1 polymer ?
#
loop_
_entity_poly.entity_id
_entity_poly.type
_entity_poly.pdbx_seq_one_letter_code
_entity_poly.pdbx_strand_id
1 'polypeptide(L)' 'MLYSFAVKGGTGTMLFDGQNTLAFTGKNAKAAYDHYVGTYKEIMGKELPHQIKTEAQFKLWSELYPVKYLPFN' A
#
# COMPACT_ATOMS: atom_id res chain seq x y z
N MET A 1 11.26 -4.10 4.34
CA MET A 1 11.39 -3.09 3.27
C MET A 1 10.02 -2.45 3.09
N LEU A 2 9.94 -1.13 3.24
CA LEU A 2 8.70 -0.37 3.05
C LEU A 2 8.53 0.01 1.58
N TYR A 3 7.40 -0.36 0.99
CA TYR A 3 7.06 0.03 -0.38
C TYR A 3 5.54 0.00 -0.59
N SER A 4 5.08 0.71 -1.61
CA SER A 4 3.68 0.65 -2.05
C SER A 4 3.54 -0.18 -3.31
N PHE A 5 2.38 -0.80 -3.51
CA PHE A 5 2.08 -1.42 -4.78
C PHE A 5 0.61 -1.33 -5.16
N ALA A 6 0.36 -1.27 -6.46
CA ALA A 6 -0.96 -1.42 -7.04
C ALA A 6 -1.11 -2.80 -7.70
N VAL A 7 -2.33 -3.32 -7.77
CA VAL A 7 -2.65 -4.50 -8.58
C VAL A 7 -3.07 -4.01 -9.96
N LYS A 8 -2.50 -4.60 -11.02
CA LYS A 8 -2.86 -4.26 -12.40
C LYS A 8 -4.36 -4.49 -12.61
N GLY A 9 -5.08 -3.45 -12.99
CA GLY A 9 -6.56 -3.48 -13.14
C GLY A 9 -7.33 -3.28 -11.83
N GLY A 10 -6.65 -3.20 -10.68
CA GLY A 10 -7.24 -2.87 -9.39
C GLY A 10 -7.41 -1.36 -9.19
N THR A 11 -8.26 -1.00 -8.24
CA THR A 11 -8.63 0.39 -7.95
C THR A 11 -7.93 0.98 -6.71
N GLY A 12 -7.10 0.20 -6.02
CA GLY A 12 -6.46 0.60 -4.77
C GLY A 12 -4.95 0.40 -4.76
N THR A 13 -4.25 1.28 -4.03
CA THR A 13 -2.84 1.14 -3.70
C THR A 13 -2.71 0.57 -2.29
N MET A 14 -1.87 -0.45 -2.15
CA MET A 14 -1.53 -1.08 -0.88
C MET A 14 -0.13 -0.68 -0.44
N LEU A 15 0.10 -0.73 0.87
CA LEU A 15 1.42 -0.55 1.47
C LEU A 15 1.91 -1.89 1.99
N PHE A 16 3.21 -2.16 1.88
CA PHE A 16 3.86 -3.24 2.60
C PHE A 16 4.82 -2.64 3.63
N ASP A 17 4.60 -2.94 4.91
CA ASP A 17 5.42 -2.43 6.02
C ASP A 17 6.68 -3.28 6.29
N GLY A 18 6.83 -4.40 5.57
CA GLY A 18 7.87 -5.41 5.80
C GLY A 18 7.35 -6.71 6.41
N GLN A 19 6.12 -6.72 6.93
CA GLN A 19 5.47 -7.88 7.55
C GLN A 19 4.00 -8.03 7.10
N ASN A 20 3.28 -6.92 6.94
CA ASN A 20 1.87 -6.87 6.62
C ASN A 20 1.64 -6.09 5.33
N THR A 21 0.59 -6.49 4.61
CA THR A 21 0.02 -5.67 3.54
C THR A 21 -1.07 -4.80 4.14
N LEU A 22 -1.01 -3.48 3.98
CA LEU A 22 -2.01 -2.53 4.48
C LEU A 22 -2.82 -1.98 3.31
N ALA A 23 -4.15 -2.07 3.41
CA ALA A 23 -5.08 -1.51 2.44
C ALA A 23 -5.86 -0.36 3.09
N PHE A 24 -5.72 0.85 2.56
CA PHE A 24 -6.45 2.03 2.99
C PHE A 24 -7.85 1.99 2.37
N THR A 25 -8.90 2.08 3.20
CA THR A 25 -10.30 1.94 2.76
C THR A 25 -11.17 3.06 3.33
N GLY A 26 -12.35 3.31 2.75
CA GLY A 26 -13.25 4.39 3.18
C GLY A 26 -13.10 5.69 2.38
N LYS A 27 -13.95 6.68 2.70
CA LYS A 27 -14.06 7.95 1.94
C LYS A 27 -12.77 8.77 1.95
N ASN A 28 -12.03 8.72 3.06
CA ASN A 28 -10.80 9.48 3.27
C ASN A 28 -9.54 8.65 2.99
N ALA A 29 -9.68 7.43 2.43
CA ALA A 29 -8.57 6.52 2.17
C ALA A 29 -7.44 7.15 1.36
N LYS A 30 -7.78 7.89 0.30
CA LYS A 30 -6.79 8.55 -0.55
C LYS A 30 -6.02 9.63 0.22
N ALA A 31 -6.70 10.45 1.01
CA ALA A 31 -6.06 11.49 1.81
C ALA A 31 -5.12 10.87 2.86
N ALA A 32 -5.54 9.78 3.50
CA ALA A 32 -4.71 9.04 4.46
C ALA A 32 -3.47 8.42 3.80
N TYR A 33 -3.62 7.83 2.60
CA TYR A 33 -2.49 7.31 1.82
C TYR A 33 -1.52 8.43 1.41
N ASP A 34 -2.03 9.53 0.87
CA ASP A 34 -1.21 10.67 0.43
C ASP A 34 -0.43 11.28 1.61
N HIS A 35 -1.08 11.40 2.78
CA HIS A 35 -0.41 11.84 4.02
C HIS A 35 0.73 10.90 4.41
N TYR A 36 0.50 9.58 4.40
CA TYR A 36 1.53 8.60 4.71
C TYR A 36 2.74 8.70 3.76
N VAL A 37 2.50 8.80 2.45
CA VAL A 37 3.57 8.94 1.46
C VAL A 37 4.34 10.24 1.67
N GLY A 38 3.65 11.33 1.98
CA GLY A 38 4.26 12.62 2.34
C GLY A 38 5.19 12.50 3.54
N THR A 39 4.70 11.95 4.65
CA THR A 39 5.50 11.72 5.87
C THR A 39 6.71 10.82 5.61
N TYR A 40 6.56 9.77 4.82
CA TYR A 40 7.69 8.92 4.44
C TYR A 40 8.77 9.72 3.70
N LYS A 41 8.38 10.58 2.75
CA LYS A 41 9.32 11.42 2.00
C LYS A 41 10.05 12.42 2.89
N GLU A 42 9.36 13.04 3.84
CA GLU A 42 9.94 13.96 4.82
C GLU A 42 10.98 13.27 5.70
N ILE A 43 10.66 12.07 6.21
CA ILE A 43 11.56 11.33 7.13
C ILE A 43 12.75 10.72 6.38
N MET A 44 12.51 10.10 5.23
CA MET A 44 13.52 9.32 4.53
C MET A 44 14.31 10.13 3.49
N GLY A 45 13.88 11.35 3.17
CA GLY A 45 14.46 12.21 2.14
C GLY A 45 14.31 11.66 0.71
N LYS A 46 13.49 10.63 0.51
CA LYS A 46 13.31 9.94 -0.78
C LYS A 46 11.88 9.43 -0.93
N GLU A 47 11.47 9.20 -2.17
CA GLU A 47 10.12 8.74 -2.48
C GLU A 47 9.90 7.29 -2.02
N LEU A 48 8.65 6.98 -1.65
CA LEU A 48 8.25 5.62 -1.32
C LEU A 48 8.31 4.77 -2.60
N PRO A 49 9.10 3.67 -2.62
CA PRO A 49 9.16 2.81 -3.80
C PRO A 49 7.76 2.31 -4.15
N HIS A 50 7.42 2.34 -5.45
CA HIS A 50 6.13 1.90 -5.95
C HIS A 50 6.29 0.79 -6.99
N GLN A 51 5.45 -0.25 -6.91
CA GLN A 51 5.45 -1.38 -7.82
C GLN A 51 4.05 -1.66 -8.36
N ILE A 52 3.97 -2.28 -9.53
CA ILE A 52 2.72 -2.83 -10.06
C ILE A 52 2.83 -4.34 -10.01
N LYS A 53 1.89 -5.00 -9.34
CA LYS A 53 1.77 -6.46 -9.30
C LYS A 53 0.67 -6.92 -10.24
N THR A 54 0.86 -8.07 -10.90
CA THR A 54 -0.24 -8.77 -11.57
C THR A 54 -1.18 -9.38 -10.53
N GLU A 55 -2.40 -9.76 -10.92
CA GLU A 55 -3.33 -10.46 -10.02
C GLU A 55 -2.74 -11.77 -9.48
N ALA A 56 -2.05 -12.54 -10.32
CA ALA A 56 -1.38 -13.77 -9.91
C ALA A 56 -0.27 -13.51 -8.87
N GLN A 57 0.52 -12.45 -9.07
CA GLN A 57 1.53 -12.03 -8.10
C GLN A 57 0.89 -11.56 -6.80
N PHE A 58 -0.23 -10.84 -6.87
CA PHE A 58 -0.94 -10.39 -5.68
C PHE A 58 -1.55 -11.55 -4.88
N LYS A 59 -2.12 -12.55 -5.56
CA LYS A 59 -2.68 -13.74 -4.90
C LYS A 59 -1.61 -14.50 -4.11
N LEU A 60 -0.47 -14.79 -4.73
CA LEU A 60 0.65 -15.41 -4.02
C LEU A 60 1.16 -14.51 -2.89
N TRP A 61 1.22 -13.20 -3.12
CA TRP A 61 1.65 -12.24 -2.11
C TRP A 61 0.74 -12.22 -0.88
N SER A 62 -0.58 -12.22 -1.06
CA SER A 62 -1.54 -12.14 0.03
C SER A 62 -1.65 -13.42 0.85
N GLU A 63 -1.27 -14.58 0.28
CA GLU A 63 -1.09 -15.83 1.02
C GLU A 63 0.08 -15.76 2.00
N LEU A 64 1.18 -15.09 1.62
CA LEU A 64 2.38 -14.93 2.44
C LEU A 64 2.26 -13.76 3.43
N TYR A 65 1.62 -12.67 3.01
CA TYR A 65 1.54 -11.42 3.76
C TYR A 65 0.08 -10.93 3.81
N PRO A 66 -0.68 -11.34 4.82
CA PRO A 66 -2.09 -11.04 4.93
C PRO A 66 -2.40 -9.54 4.82
N VAL A 67 -3.52 -9.24 4.16
CA VAL A 67 -4.00 -7.86 3.99
C VAL A 67 -4.75 -7.43 5.24
N LYS A 68 -4.28 -6.34 5.86
CA LYS A 68 -4.97 -5.62 6.93
C LYS A 68 -5.64 -4.39 6.34
N TYR A 69 -6.94 -4.27 6.58
CA TYR A 69 -7.71 -3.14 6.13
C TYR A 69 -7.71 -2.05 7.19
N LEU A 70 -7.34 -0.83 6.77
CA LEU A 70 -7.34 0.37 7.59
C LEU A 70 -8.48 1.28 7.12
N PRO A 71 -9.61 1.34 7.85
CA PRO A 71 -10.75 2.17 7.48
C PRO A 71 -10.51 3.64 7.87
N PHE A 72 -10.69 4.54 6.90
CA PHE A 72 -10.64 6.00 7.04
C PHE A 72 -11.94 6.58 6.46
N ASN A 73 -12.92 6.80 7.32
CA ASN A 73 -14.22 7.40 6.97
C ASN A 73 -14.28 8.89 7.30
#